data_AF-A0A9E2VRN0-F1
#
_entry.id   AF-A0A9E2VRN0-F1
#
_cell.length_a   1.000
_cell.length_b   1.000
_cell.length_c   1.000
_cell.angle_alpha   90.00
_cell.angle_beta   90.00
_cell.angle_gamma   90.00
#
_symmetry.space_group_name_H-M   'P 1'
#
loop_
_entity.id
_entity.type
_entity.pdbx_description
1 polymer ?
#
loop_
_entity_poly.entity_id
_entity_poly.type
_entity_poly.pdbx_seq_one_letter_code
_entity_poly.pdbx_strand_id
1 'polypeptide(L)' 'TLGIKGYPVIAGAGGSGDTGTVSGTHGWTDRNMLFLVALNNDQMTILVNAVKKLHADLVTEHSGNEIALKVFLQPCEVIL' A
#
# COMPACT_ATOMS: atom_id res chain seq x y z
N THR A 1 8.30 -14.93 10.17
CA THR A 1 7.63 -13.61 10.38
C THR A 1 8.47 -12.54 9.72
N LEU A 2 7.87 -11.49 9.14
CA LEU A 2 8.56 -10.51 8.29
C LEU A 2 9.59 -9.63 9.04
N GLY A 3 9.53 -9.56 10.38
CA GLY A 3 10.54 -8.85 11.18
C GLY A 3 10.57 -7.32 11.01
N ILE A 4 9.51 -6.73 10.44
CA ILE A 4 9.36 -5.27 10.28
C ILE A 4 9.23 -4.65 11.67
N LYS A 5 10.19 -3.78 12.05
CA LYS A 5 10.23 -3.14 13.37
C LYS A 5 9.46 -1.83 13.46
N GLY A 6 9.19 -1.20 12.31
CA GLY A 6 8.45 0.04 12.21
C GLY A 6 8.27 0.45 10.76
N TYR A 7 7.28 1.30 10.51
CA TYR A 7 7.00 1.89 9.21
C TYR A 7 6.31 3.24 9.41
N PRO A 8 6.69 4.29 8.67
CA PRO A 8 5.90 5.52 8.62
C PRO A 8 4.59 5.30 7.86
N VAL A 9 3.57 6.04 8.29
CA VAL A 9 2.25 6.10 7.65
C VAL A 9 1.95 7.56 7.30
N ILE A 10 1.61 7.81 6.04
CA ILE A 10 1.06 9.10 5.61
C ILE A 10 -0.45 8.90 5.48
N ALA A 11 -1.18 9.51 6.41
CA ALA A 11 -2.64 9.49 6.41
C ALA A 11 -3.21 10.70 5.66
N GLY A 12 -4.40 10.52 5.06
CA GLY A 12 -5.10 11.62 4.40
C GLY A 12 -4.56 11.98 3.02
N ALA A 13 -3.91 11.06 2.33
CA ALA A 13 -3.47 11.31 0.98
C ALA A 13 -4.66 11.40 0.03
N GLY A 14 -4.70 12.48 -0.76
CA GLY A 14 -5.58 12.56 -1.92
C GLY A 14 -5.09 11.67 -3.04
N GLY A 15 -5.93 11.44 -4.04
CA GLY A 15 -5.55 10.66 -5.21
C GLY A 15 -6.68 10.55 -6.22
N SER A 16 -6.33 10.17 -7.44
CA SER A 16 -7.29 9.87 -8.49
C SER A 16 -6.82 8.65 -9.27
N GLY A 17 -7.75 7.78 -9.65
CA GLY A 17 -7.50 6.61 -10.47
C GLY A 17 -8.81 5.99 -10.96
N ASP A 18 -8.73 4.79 -11.51
CA ASP A 18 -9.87 4.08 -12.09
C ASP A 18 -10.97 3.76 -11.06
N THR A 19 -10.59 3.68 -9.78
CA THR A 19 -11.51 3.49 -8.65
C THR A 19 -12.13 4.79 -8.12
N GLY A 20 -11.84 5.94 -8.75
CA GLY A 20 -12.40 7.25 -8.42
C GLY A 20 -11.38 8.27 -7.91
N THR A 21 -11.90 9.34 -7.31
CA THR A 21 -11.10 10.47 -6.81
C THR A 21 -11.37 10.72 -5.34
N VAL A 22 -10.31 10.98 -4.58
CA VAL A 22 -10.34 11.24 -3.15
C VAL A 22 -9.66 12.58 -2.87
N SER A 23 -10.39 13.56 -2.33
CA SER A 23 -9.83 14.86 -1.96
C SER A 23 -9.15 14.73 -0.59
N GLY A 24 -7.82 14.86 -0.54
CA GLY A 24 -7.03 14.75 0.69
C GLY A 24 -7.30 15.82 1.76
N THR A 25 -8.31 16.68 1.59
CA THR A 25 -8.69 17.75 2.52
C THR A 25 -10.21 17.76 2.76
N HIS A 26 -10.61 18.09 3.99
CA HIS A 26 -11.96 18.30 4.51
C HIS A 26 -12.95 17.11 4.47
N GLY A 27 -13.47 16.76 5.66
CA GLY A 27 -14.82 16.20 5.87
C GLY A 27 -15.11 14.77 5.41
N TRP A 28 -14.38 14.22 4.44
CA TRP A 28 -14.62 12.88 3.92
C TRP A 28 -13.93 11.79 4.75
N THR A 29 -14.66 10.71 5.02
CA THR A 29 -14.19 9.46 5.67
C THR A 29 -13.29 8.64 4.76
N ASP A 30 -13.44 8.79 3.45
CA ASP A 30 -12.70 8.03 2.47
C ASP A 30 -11.38 8.77 2.20
N ARG A 31 -10.26 8.17 2.61
CA ARG A 31 -8.91 8.74 2.47
C ARG A 31 -7.92 7.64 2.18
N ASN A 32 -6.96 7.91 1.30
CA ASN A 32 -5.88 6.97 1.08
C ASN A 32 -4.90 7.01 2.26
N MET A 33 -4.39 5.83 2.61
CA MET A 33 -3.27 5.66 3.52
C MET A 33 -2.07 5.14 2.75
N LEU A 34 -0.92 5.77 2.92
CA LEU A 34 0.34 5.32 2.35
C LEU A 34 1.20 4.75 3.46
N PHE A 35 1.64 3.51 3.27
CA PHE A 35 2.58 2.83 4.14
C PHE A 35 3.92 2.79 3.43
N LEU A 36 4.98 3.31 4.05
CA LEU A 36 6.33 3.19 3.51
C LEU A 36 7.09 2.18 4.36
N VAL A 37 7.56 1.10 3.74
CA VAL A 37 8.21 0.01 4.44
C VAL A 37 9.61 -0.16 3.86
N ALA A 38 10.63 0.06 4.69
CA ALA A 38 12.00 -0.27 4.34
C ALA A 38 12.22 -1.78 4.53
N LEU A 39 12.78 -2.43 3.51
CA LEU A 39 12.98 -3.88 3.47
C LEU A 39 14.40 -4.21 3.09
N ASN A 40 14.93 -5.26 3.70
CA ASN A 40 16.12 -5.92 3.19
C ASN A 40 15.74 -6.80 1.98
N ASN A 41 16.71 -7.09 1.11
CA ASN A 41 16.49 -7.89 -0.10
C ASN A 41 15.79 -9.23 0.20
N ASP A 42 16.16 -9.90 1.30
CA ASP A 42 15.58 -11.18 1.69
C ASP A 42 14.10 -11.08 2.11
N GLN A 43 13.67 -9.91 2.60
CA GLN A 43 12.29 -9.65 3.02
C GLN A 43 11.40 -9.22 1.84
N MET A 44 12.01 -8.67 0.78
CA MET A 44 11.33 -8.09 -0.37
C MET A 44 10.43 -9.11 -1.07
N THR A 45 10.97 -10.29 -1.41
CA THR A 45 10.20 -11.34 -2.10
C THR A 45 9.00 -11.80 -1.27
N ILE A 46 9.19 -11.94 0.05
CA ILE A 46 8.12 -12.39 0.95
C ILE A 46 7.01 -11.34 1.02
N LEU A 47 7.35 -10.06 1.20
CA LEU A 47 6.34 -9.00 1.27
C LEU A 47 5.62 -8.82 -0.06
N VAL A 48 6.34 -8.80 -1.18
CA VAL A 48 5.73 -8.66 -2.52
C VAL A 48 4.73 -9.78 -2.77
N ASN A 49 5.07 -11.02 -2.42
CA ASN A 49 4.16 -12.15 -2.58
C ASN A 49 2.94 -12.04 -1.65
N ALA A 50 3.13 -11.60 -0.40
CA ALA A 50 2.03 -11.38 0.54
C ALA A 50 1.07 -10.29 0.05
N VAL A 51 1.60 -9.19 -0.49
CA VAL A 51 0.79 -8.08 -1.02
C VAL A 51 0.05 -8.48 -2.29
N LYS A 52 0.68 -9.27 -3.18
CA LYS A 52 -0.01 -9.84 -4.35
C LYS A 52 -1.16 -10.76 -3.94
N LYS A 53 -0.95 -11.60 -2.93
CA LYS A 53 -2.00 -12.46 -2.40
C LYS A 53 -3.14 -11.63 -1.80
N LEU A 54 -2.83 -10.65 -0.95
CA LEU A 54 -3.81 -9.73 -0.39
C LEU A 54 -4.64 -9.05 -1.48
N HIS A 55 -4.01 -8.57 -2.54
CA HIS A 55 -4.72 -7.96 -3.66
C HIS A 55 -5.68 -8.96 -4.33
N ALA A 56 -5.25 -10.19 -4.60
CA ALA A 56 -6.10 -11.22 -5.20
C ALA A 56 -7.30 -11.58 -4.30
N ASP A 57 -7.07 -11.67 -2.99
CA ASP A 57 -8.11 -11.93 -2.00
C ASP A 57 -9.13 -10.77 -1.99
N LEU A 58 -8.66 -9.51 -1.96
CA LEU A 58 -9.52 -8.32 -2.00
C LEU A 58 -10.35 -8.23 -3.28
N VAL A 59 -9.76 -8.49 -4.45
CA VAL A 59 -10.49 -8.53 -5.73
C VAL A 59 -11.60 -9.58 -5.68
N THR A 60 -11.30 -10.75 -5.12
CA THR A 60 -12.29 -11.83 -4.96
C THR A 60 -13.44 -11.41 -4.05
N GLU A 61 -13.12 -10.81 -2.89
CA GLU A 61 -14.11 -10.29 -1.94
C GLU A 61 -14.99 -9.19 -2.55
N HIS A 62 -14.44 -8.37 -3.44
CA HIS A 62 -15.17 -7.29 -4.12
C HIS A 62 -15.79 -7.73 -5.45
N SER A 63 -16.10 -9.01 -5.62
CA SER A 63 -16.79 -9.55 -6.80
C SER A 63 -16.06 -9.28 -8.13
N GLY A 64 -14.73 -9.24 -8.09
CA GLY A 64 -13.88 -8.99 -9.26
C GLY A 64 -13.70 -7.51 -9.61
N ASN A 65 -14.29 -6.57 -8.85
CA ASN A 65 -14.10 -5.15 -9.09
C ASN A 65 -12.66 -4.71 -8.76
N GLU A 66 -12.22 -3.62 -9.41
CA GLU A 66 -10.90 -3.06 -9.15
C GLU A 66 -10.76 -2.57 -7.71
N ILE A 67 -9.62 -2.88 -7.09
CA ILE A 67 -9.29 -2.48 -5.73
C ILE A 67 -8.39 -1.25 -5.77
N ALA A 68 -8.70 -0.26 -4.92
CA ALA A 68 -7.89 0.93 -4.72
C ALA A 68 -6.61 0.62 -3.92
N LEU A 69 -5.73 -0.19 -4.49
CA LEU A 69 -4.42 -0.56 -3.94
C LEU A 69 -3.36 -0.44 -5.02
N LYS A 70 -2.38 0.43 -4.81
CA LYS A 70 -1.17 0.53 -5.65
C LYS A 70 0.05 0.32 -4.78
N VAL A 71 1.04 -0.40 -5.33
CA VAL A 71 2.23 -0.84 -4.61
C VAL A 71 3.43 -0.48 -5.46
N PHE A 72 4.36 0.27 -4.89
CA PHE A 72 5.57 0.70 -5.56
C PHE A 72 6.78 0.11 -4.84
N LEU A 73 7.73 -0.41 -5.62
CA LEU A 73 9.01 -0.86 -5.12
C LEU A 73 10.07 0.11 -5.63
N GLN A 74 10.77 0.76 -4.71
CA GLN A 74 11.84 1.71 -5.04
C GLN A 74 13.13 1.25 -4.37
N PRO A 75 14.28 1.28 -5.07
CA PRO A 75 15.57 1.09 -4.44
C PRO A 75 15.80 2.21 -3.42
N CYS A 76 16.31 1.84 -2.24
CA CYS A 76 16.60 2.77 -1.15
C CYS A 76 17.96 2.43 -0.55
N GLU A 77 18.79 3.45 -0.36
CA GLU A 77 20.06 3.33 0.36
C GLU A 77 19.83 3.69 1.84
N VAL A 78 20.32 2.85 2.74
CA VAL A 78 20.26 3.16 4.17
C VAL A 78 21.33 4.21 4.48
N ILE A 79 20.90 5.41 4.86
CA ILE A 79 21.78 6.43 5.41
C ILE A 79 21.94 6.10 6.90
N LEU A 80 23.15 5.65 7.27
CA LEU A 80 23.55 5.34 8.65
C LEU A 80 24.15 6.56 9.35
#